data_AF-A0A160ULG4-F1
#
_entry.id   AF-A0A160ULG4-F1
#
_cell.length_a   1.000
_cell.length_b   1.000
_cell.length_c   1.000
_cell.angle_alpha   90.00
_cell.angle_beta   90.00
_cell.angle_gamma   90.00
#
_symmetry.space_group_name_H-M   'P 1'
#
loop_
_entity.id
_entity.type
_entity.pdbx_description
1 polymer ?
#
loop_
_entity_poly.entity_id
_entity_poly.type
_entity_poly.pdbx_seq_one_letter_code
_entity_poly.pdbx_strand_id
1 'polypeptide(L)'
;MSFRMIEPWVNPRSKFYWFRRRVPAKYRQFGMPSEIKFSLETTDRDEAVLRCQEENLKLERQWRANIVGTPPTDLSHLQITALAGEFYAETVAAHRDEPGLAITWERSLENLKDRKRAPIGSTGPHLYVMFGPEARAFLQRKGIHLVGEKLESFLRAYVEAKEFAGRTLLRHAKRDYTSDKEITERFPKFEPPNPPKKFDVLWAEFDTARALSASTKKKWQPYFMQLIKRVGSDDMSRVTEQHLLDWRDALLATKISPVTVRYGYIAAAQAFFGWAKRAKKLPYNPAAEVFVEVSEKHETDMRGFDDREAATILSAALAPMNEAMTEENAAARRWVPFLCAYTGARVNELTQLRACDVLDVQGIACIRITPEAGTVKTSRERTVPLHSHLLEMKFVEWALRKKGPTPLFYSEARKRKPARKNPPYTSVGNKLAEWVRKLGIKDPTVAPNHAWRHRFKTVARKVKMDREVRDAIQGHAPRTEGEDYGEVPPDVMLPEILKYPKYEIATPAERRDRRRRGQRRIDPGVPA
;
A
#
# COMPACT_ATOMS: atom_id res chain seq x y z
N MET A 1 41.79 -11.57 19.79
CA MET A 1 42.20 -10.66 20.88
C MET A 1 41.65 -11.23 22.19
N SER A 2 42.52 -11.64 23.11
CA SER A 2 42.13 -12.12 24.43
C SER A 2 41.43 -11.00 25.21
N PHE A 3 40.23 -11.25 25.75
CA PHE A 3 39.57 -10.31 26.67
C PHE A 3 40.36 -10.31 27.99
N ARG A 4 41.30 -9.37 28.15
CA ARG A 4 41.89 -9.11 29.47
C ARG A 4 40.76 -8.75 30.43
N MET A 5 40.60 -9.53 31.50
CA MET A 5 39.67 -9.21 32.57
C MET A 5 40.06 -7.86 33.19
N ILE A 6 39.07 -6.99 33.40
CA ILE A 6 39.29 -5.71 34.06
C ILE A 6 39.39 -5.97 35.55
N GLU A 7 40.47 -5.50 36.17
CA GLU A 7 40.70 -5.65 37.61
C GLU A 7 40.22 -4.42 38.39
N PRO A 8 39.77 -4.59 39.64
CA PRO A 8 39.47 -3.49 40.54
C PRO A 8 40.70 -2.60 40.76
N TRP A 9 40.51 -1.28 40.61
CA TRP A 9 41.55 -0.28 40.80
C TRP A 9 41.62 0.16 42.26
N VAL A 10 42.82 0.15 42.83
CA VAL A 10 43.08 0.71 44.17
C VAL A 10 43.20 2.23 44.05
N ASN A 11 42.23 2.95 44.63
CA ASN A 11 42.23 4.42 44.61
C ASN A 11 43.04 4.96 45.80
N PRO A 12 44.11 5.75 45.57
CA PRO A 12 44.94 6.30 46.66
C PRO A 12 44.18 7.20 47.66
N ARG A 13 42.98 7.67 47.30
CA ARG A 13 42.16 8.61 48.09
C ARG A 13 40.92 7.95 48.72
N SER A 14 40.77 6.63 48.63
CA SER A 14 39.60 5.91 49.13
C SER A 14 39.97 4.57 49.72
N LYS A 15 39.29 4.15 50.79
CA LYS A 15 39.44 2.81 51.37
C LYS A 15 38.77 1.71 50.54
N PHE A 16 37.88 2.07 49.62
CA PHE A 16 37.14 1.13 48.77
C PHE A 16 37.90 0.84 47.47
N TYR A 17 37.68 -0.34 46.88
CA TYR A 17 38.09 -0.63 45.51
C TYR A 17 37.22 0.14 44.51
N TRP A 18 37.78 0.48 43.34
CA TRP A 18 37.11 1.27 42.31
C TRP A 18 37.07 0.54 40.98
N PHE A 19 36.01 0.75 40.22
CA PHE A 19 35.96 0.40 38.81
C PHE A 19 36.75 1.43 38.01
N ARG A 20 37.56 0.99 37.05
CA ARG A 20 38.27 1.88 36.13
C ARG A 20 38.31 1.26 34.73
N ARG A 21 37.77 1.96 33.74
CA ARG A 21 37.74 1.49 32.36
C ARG A 21 37.94 2.60 31.35
N ARG A 22 38.88 2.41 30.43
CA ARG A 22 39.05 3.28 29.26
C ARG A 22 37.97 2.98 28.22
N VAL A 23 37.33 4.02 27.70
CA VAL A 23 36.29 3.88 26.68
C VAL A 23 36.94 3.74 25.29
N PRO A 24 36.67 2.65 24.54
CA PRO A 24 37.22 2.48 23.19
C PRO A 24 36.84 3.62 22.24
N ALA A 25 37.73 3.95 21.29
CA ALA A 25 37.57 5.08 20.37
C ALA A 25 36.23 5.09 19.61
N LYS A 26 35.78 3.92 19.15
CA LYS A 26 34.48 3.73 18.48
C LYS A 26 33.26 4.09 19.34
N TYR A 27 33.41 4.20 20.66
CA TYR A 27 32.33 4.62 21.57
C TYR A 27 32.46 6.08 22.00
N ARG A 28 33.67 6.65 21.92
CA ARG A 28 33.92 8.08 22.21
C ARG A 28 33.20 9.00 21.23
N GLN A 29 32.98 8.57 19.99
CA GLN A 29 32.18 9.31 19.01
C GLN A 29 30.71 9.53 19.42
N PHE A 30 30.21 8.79 20.41
CA PHE A 30 28.87 8.95 20.99
C PHE A 30 28.88 9.79 22.28
N GLY A 31 29.86 10.70 22.44
CA GLY A 31 29.97 11.64 23.57
C GLY A 31 30.29 10.99 24.92
N MET A 32 30.79 9.74 24.92
CA MET A 32 31.22 9.07 26.16
C MET A 32 32.58 9.60 26.64
N PRO A 33 32.80 9.70 27.96
CA PRO A 33 34.08 10.14 28.51
C PRO A 33 35.22 9.21 28.08
N SER A 34 36.45 9.71 28.07
CA SER A 34 37.63 8.90 27.72
C SER A 34 37.86 7.74 28.69
N GLU A 35 37.39 7.89 29.93
CA GLU A 35 37.57 6.93 31.02
C GLU A 35 36.38 7.00 32.00
N ILE A 36 35.91 5.85 32.45
CA ILE A 36 34.85 5.70 33.46
C ILE A 36 35.49 5.22 34.75
N LYS A 37 35.22 5.92 35.87
CA LYS A 37 35.69 5.56 37.21
C LYS A 37 34.60 5.76 38.24
N PHE A 38 34.37 4.78 39.11
CA PHE A 38 33.48 4.92 40.27
C PHE A 38 33.84 3.89 41.36
N SER A 39 33.42 4.13 42.60
CA SER A 39 33.65 3.22 43.72
C SER A 39 32.85 1.93 43.56
N LEU A 40 33.44 0.78 43.89
CA LEU A 40 32.73 -0.50 43.99
C LEU A 40 32.12 -0.74 45.37
N GLU A 41 32.29 0.22 46.30
CA GLU A 41 31.68 0.22 47.65
C GLU A 41 31.99 -1.03 48.48
N THR A 42 33.16 -1.64 48.26
CA THR A 42 33.65 -2.75 49.07
C THR A 42 35.15 -2.61 49.31
N THR A 43 35.58 -3.01 50.51
CA THR A 43 37.00 -3.13 50.88
C THR A 43 37.51 -4.55 50.71
N ASP A 44 36.64 -5.52 50.42
CA ASP A 44 37.00 -6.89 50.10
C ASP A 44 37.40 -6.99 48.63
N ARG A 45 38.56 -7.61 48.38
CA ARG A 45 39.13 -7.75 47.04
C ARG A 45 38.33 -8.74 46.20
N ASP A 46 37.87 -9.84 46.77
CA ASP A 46 37.19 -10.90 46.02
C ASP A 46 35.80 -10.42 45.59
N GLU A 47 35.08 -9.76 46.50
CA GLU A 47 33.82 -9.08 46.18
C GLU A 47 34.02 -7.94 45.15
N ALA A 48 35.10 -7.16 45.27
CA ALA A 48 35.42 -6.12 44.29
C ALA A 48 35.65 -6.70 42.88
N VAL A 49 36.32 -7.84 42.76
CA VAL A 49 36.54 -8.51 41.46
C VAL A 49 35.21 -8.88 40.82
N LEU A 50 34.28 -9.47 41.59
CA LEU A 50 32.94 -9.83 41.10
C LEU A 50 32.15 -8.60 40.64
N ARG A 51 32.05 -7.57 41.50
CA ARG A 51 31.35 -6.31 41.15
C ARG A 51 31.98 -5.63 39.93
N CYS A 52 33.31 -5.64 39.82
CA CYS A 52 34.03 -5.07 38.68
C CYS A 52 33.68 -5.81 37.36
N GLN A 53 33.60 -7.14 37.39
CA GLN A 53 33.24 -7.93 36.21
C GLN A 53 31.78 -7.72 35.79
N GLU A 54 30.85 -7.65 36.74
CA GLU A 54 29.44 -7.35 36.46
C GLU A 54 29.26 -6.00 35.79
N GLU A 55 29.90 -4.96 36.32
CA GLU A 55 29.85 -3.61 35.75
C GLU A 55 30.50 -3.54 34.37
N ASN A 56 31.61 -4.25 34.17
CA ASN A 56 32.24 -4.37 32.86
C ASN A 56 31.30 -5.01 31.81
N LEU A 57 30.59 -6.08 32.20
CA LEU A 57 29.65 -6.78 31.34
C LEU A 57 28.41 -5.93 31.04
N LYS A 58 27.88 -5.21 32.03
CA LYS A 58 26.79 -4.24 31.84
C LYS A 58 27.19 -3.16 30.83
N LEU A 59 28.38 -2.58 30.97
CA LEU A 59 28.92 -1.58 30.04
C LEU A 59 29.10 -2.14 28.62
N GLU A 60 29.65 -3.34 28.45
CA GLU A 60 29.78 -3.99 27.14
C GLU A 60 28.42 -4.23 26.46
N ARG A 61 27.42 -4.70 27.22
CA ARG A 61 26.06 -4.89 26.72
C ARG A 61 25.44 -3.58 26.26
N GLN A 62 25.57 -2.51 27.07
CA GLN A 62 25.09 -1.18 26.70
C GLN A 62 25.80 -0.64 25.44
N TRP A 63 27.11 -0.81 25.35
CA TRP A 63 27.90 -0.38 24.20
C TRP A 63 27.53 -1.11 22.92
N ARG A 64 27.26 -2.42 22.98
CA ARG A 64 26.83 -3.21 21.82
C ARG A 64 25.39 -2.94 21.40
N ALA A 65 24.48 -2.74 22.35
CA ALA A 65 23.10 -2.35 22.07
C ALA A 65 23.01 -1.01 21.30
N ASN A 66 23.94 -0.08 21.54
CA ASN A 66 24.00 1.20 20.81
C ASN A 66 24.64 1.09 19.41
N ILE A 67 25.33 0.00 19.08
CA ILE A 67 25.94 -0.21 17.74
C ILE A 67 24.96 -0.91 16.78
N VAL A 68 23.99 -1.66 17.30
CA VAL A 68 23.10 -2.50 16.48
C VAL A 68 21.65 -2.06 16.67
N GLY A 69 21.17 -1.17 15.78
CA GLY A 69 19.77 -1.26 15.33
C GLY A 69 18.82 -0.07 15.52
N THR A 70 19.19 1.07 16.10
CA THR A 70 18.29 2.25 16.12
C THR A 70 19.05 3.56 15.96
N PRO A 71 18.74 4.38 14.93
CA PRO A 71 19.39 5.68 14.77
C PRO A 71 19.07 6.60 15.96
N PRO A 72 20.02 7.44 16.41
CA PRO A 72 19.75 8.43 17.45
C PRO A 72 18.57 9.33 17.08
N THR A 73 17.66 9.51 18.04
CA THR A 73 16.60 10.50 17.96
C THR A 73 17.21 11.87 18.19
N ASP A 74 17.14 12.75 17.20
CA ASP A 74 17.54 14.13 17.37
C ASP A 74 16.37 14.91 18.01
N LEU A 75 16.64 15.47 19.18
CA LEU A 75 15.69 16.30 19.93
C LEU A 75 16.29 17.69 20.15
N SER A 76 15.46 18.71 20.00
CA SER A 76 15.79 20.06 20.47
C SER A 76 15.91 20.12 22.00
N HIS A 77 16.56 21.16 22.52
CA HIS A 77 16.61 21.42 23.96
C HIS A 77 15.20 21.50 24.56
N LEU A 78 14.27 22.20 23.88
CA LEU A 78 12.87 22.31 24.29
C LEU A 78 12.20 20.94 24.45
N GLN A 79 12.41 20.04 23.49
CA GLN A 79 11.85 18.69 23.52
C GLN A 79 12.48 17.81 24.59
N ILE A 80 13.78 17.97 24.86
CA ILE A 80 14.45 17.27 25.97
C ILE A 80 13.85 17.69 27.31
N THR A 81 13.65 19.00 27.52
CA THR A 81 13.02 19.53 28.73
C THR A 81 11.57 19.03 28.86
N ALA A 82 10.81 19.09 27.77
CA ALA A 82 9.44 18.59 27.75
C ALA A 82 9.34 17.09 28.06
N LEU A 83 10.28 16.29 27.56
CA LEU A 83 10.35 14.84 27.81
C LEU A 83 10.66 14.52 29.28
N ALA A 84 11.50 15.33 29.94
CA ALA A 84 11.69 15.24 31.39
C ALA A 84 10.41 15.62 32.16
N GLY A 85 9.65 16.59 31.64
CA GLY A 85 8.32 16.95 32.12
C GLY A 85 7.31 15.79 32.07
N GLU A 86 7.33 14.99 31.01
CA GLU A 86 6.49 13.79 30.95
C GLU A 86 6.81 12.81 32.07
N PHE A 87 8.09 12.62 32.40
CA PHE A 87 8.49 11.78 33.54
C PHE A 87 7.96 12.33 34.87
N TYR A 88 8.06 13.65 35.09
CA TYR A 88 7.47 14.30 36.26
C TYR A 88 5.96 14.04 36.35
N ALA A 89 5.22 14.32 35.27
CA ALA A 89 3.78 14.15 35.22
C ALA A 89 3.34 12.69 35.46
N GLU A 90 4.00 11.73 34.82
CA GLU A 90 3.74 10.29 35.01
C GLU A 90 4.00 9.87 36.46
N THR A 91 5.11 10.32 37.04
CA THR A 91 5.50 9.93 38.41
C THR A 91 4.52 10.48 39.45
N VAL A 92 4.16 11.76 39.33
CA VAL A 92 3.18 12.40 40.21
C VAL A 92 1.82 11.76 40.06
N ALA A 93 1.34 11.55 38.82
CA ALA A 93 0.05 10.90 38.57
C ALA A 93 -0.03 9.49 39.16
N ALA A 94 1.04 8.69 39.04
CA ALA A 94 1.08 7.31 39.53
C ALA A 94 0.99 7.20 41.07
N HIS A 95 1.37 8.24 41.81
CA HIS A 95 1.37 8.24 43.29
C HIS A 95 0.47 9.34 43.86
N ARG A 96 -0.35 10.00 43.03
CA ARG A 96 -1.15 11.16 43.46
C ARG A 96 -2.18 10.76 44.50
N ASP A 97 -2.93 9.71 44.22
CA ASP A 97 -4.06 9.28 45.04
C ASP A 97 -3.58 8.51 46.29
N GLU A 98 -2.45 7.80 46.18
CA GLU A 98 -1.80 7.07 47.26
C GLU A 98 -0.30 7.42 47.33
N PRO A 99 0.08 8.58 47.88
CA PRO A 99 1.48 9.01 47.93
C PRO A 99 2.31 8.20 48.93
N GLY A 100 1.71 7.42 49.82
CA GLY A 100 2.44 6.67 50.85
C GLY A 100 2.94 7.56 51.99
N LEU A 101 3.95 7.08 52.72
CA LEU A 101 4.46 7.74 53.93
C LEU A 101 5.44 8.88 53.59
N ALA A 102 5.35 10.04 54.26
CA ALA A 102 6.27 11.16 54.02
C ALA A 102 7.76 10.79 54.17
N ILE A 103 8.08 9.88 55.11
CA ILE A 103 9.45 9.42 55.38
C ILE A 103 10.09 8.72 54.17
N THR A 104 9.30 8.06 53.30
CA THR A 104 9.84 7.39 52.11
C THR A 104 10.33 8.40 51.10
N TRP A 105 9.58 9.50 50.89
CA TRP A 105 9.98 10.59 50.01
C TRP A 105 11.13 11.42 50.57
N GLU A 106 11.16 11.68 51.88
CA GLU A 106 12.29 12.34 52.54
C GLU A 106 13.58 11.54 52.33
N ARG A 107 13.56 10.23 52.58
CA ARG A 107 14.70 9.35 52.32
C ARG A 107 15.07 9.29 50.84
N SER A 108 14.08 9.25 49.95
CA SER A 108 14.31 9.25 48.51
C SER A 108 14.99 10.55 48.03
N LEU A 109 14.58 11.71 48.57
CA LEU A 109 15.19 13.00 48.25
C LEU A 109 16.61 13.11 48.81
N GLU A 110 16.86 12.59 50.01
CA GLU A 110 18.21 12.58 50.59
C GLU A 110 19.15 11.66 49.79
N ASN A 111 18.70 10.43 49.49
CA ASN A 111 19.42 9.52 48.60
C ASN A 111 19.66 10.15 47.22
N LEU A 112 18.72 10.96 46.71
CA LEU A 112 18.88 11.64 45.44
C LEU A 112 19.97 12.73 45.52
N LYS A 113 20.04 13.51 46.60
CA LYS A 113 21.11 14.50 46.80
C LYS A 113 22.49 13.84 46.82
N ASP A 114 22.61 12.73 47.54
CA ASP A 114 23.86 11.96 47.61
C ASP A 114 24.23 11.39 46.24
N ARG A 115 23.27 10.80 45.53
CA ARG A 115 23.47 10.27 44.16
C ARG A 115 23.79 11.37 43.14
N LYS A 116 23.37 12.62 43.34
CA LYS A 116 23.72 13.76 42.47
C LYS A 116 25.15 14.26 42.70
N ARG A 117 25.67 14.12 43.92
CA ARG A 117 26.98 14.65 44.31
C ARG A 117 28.11 13.82 43.68
N ALA A 118 28.77 14.39 42.67
CA ALA A 118 29.94 13.76 42.06
C ALA A 118 31.12 13.75 43.06
N PRO A 119 31.65 12.57 43.45
CA PRO A 119 32.75 12.51 44.43
C PRO A 119 34.04 13.14 43.90
N ILE A 120 34.34 12.94 42.60
CA ILE A 120 35.49 13.50 41.87
C ILE A 120 35.13 13.58 40.37
N GLY A 121 35.36 14.72 39.70
CA GLY A 121 35.23 14.86 38.23
C GLY A 121 33.99 15.63 37.74
N SER A 122 33.69 15.54 36.44
CA SER A 122 32.58 16.27 35.81
C SER A 122 31.21 15.62 36.08
N THR A 123 30.18 16.46 36.24
CA THR A 123 28.81 16.04 36.59
C THR A 123 28.18 15.12 35.54
N GLY A 124 28.46 15.30 34.24
CA GLY A 124 27.85 14.53 33.16
C GLY A 124 28.10 13.01 33.24
N PRO A 125 29.37 12.55 33.26
CA PRO A 125 29.71 11.14 33.45
C PRO A 125 29.14 10.52 34.73
N HIS A 126 29.10 11.29 35.81
CA HIS A 126 28.53 10.83 37.09
C HIS A 126 27.03 10.54 36.94
N LEU A 127 26.27 11.47 36.34
CA LEU A 127 24.83 11.27 36.11
C LEU A 127 24.55 10.10 35.18
N TYR A 128 25.41 9.86 34.19
CA TYR A 128 25.29 8.72 33.30
C TYR A 128 25.36 7.38 34.05
N VAL A 129 26.29 7.24 34.99
CA VAL A 129 26.42 6.01 35.79
C VAL A 129 25.25 5.87 36.76
N MET A 130 24.91 6.93 37.47
CA MET A 130 23.94 6.87 38.56
C MET A 130 22.48 6.83 38.10
N PHE A 131 22.16 7.47 36.98
CA PHE A 131 20.78 7.65 36.49
C PHE A 131 20.57 7.10 35.07
N GLY A 132 21.64 6.73 34.36
CA GLY A 132 21.56 6.18 33.01
C GLY A 132 20.62 4.98 32.85
N PRO A 133 20.67 3.96 33.72
CA PRO A 133 19.79 2.80 33.60
C PRO A 133 18.29 3.15 33.67
N GLU A 134 17.88 3.94 34.66
CA GLU A 134 16.48 4.34 34.86
C GLU A 134 16.00 5.32 33.77
N ALA A 135 16.82 6.30 33.42
CA ALA A 135 16.52 7.25 32.35
C ALA A 135 16.38 6.54 30.99
N ARG A 136 17.25 5.56 30.69
CA ARG A 136 17.16 4.77 29.45
C ARG A 136 15.94 3.86 29.42
N ALA A 137 15.56 3.27 30.55
CA ALA A 137 14.33 2.47 30.62
C ALA A 137 13.10 3.33 30.32
N PHE A 138 13.07 4.59 30.79
CA PHE A 138 12.01 5.55 30.44
C PHE A 138 12.04 5.89 28.94
N LEU A 139 13.19 6.28 28.40
CA LEU A 139 13.35 6.60 26.97
C LEU A 139 12.95 5.42 26.06
N GLN A 140 13.29 4.19 26.45
CA GLN A 140 12.95 2.98 25.71
C GLN A 140 11.43 2.76 25.66
N ARG A 141 10.69 2.98 26.76
CA ARG A 141 9.21 2.91 26.76
C ARG A 141 8.59 3.94 25.82
N LYS A 142 9.25 5.09 25.65
CA LYS A 142 8.84 6.17 24.74
C LYS A 142 9.33 5.97 23.30
N GLY A 143 10.12 4.93 23.03
CA GLY A 143 10.70 4.68 21.71
C GLY A 143 11.74 5.72 21.29
N ILE A 144 12.34 6.44 22.24
CA ILE A 144 13.33 7.50 22.00
C ILE A 144 14.73 6.95 22.27
N HIS A 145 15.66 7.19 21.35
CA HIS A 145 17.05 6.76 21.49
C HIS A 145 18.00 7.97 21.53
N LEU A 146 18.41 8.40 22.72
CA LEU A 146 19.36 9.51 22.88
C LEU A 146 20.79 9.01 23.10
N VAL A 147 21.75 9.70 22.48
CA VAL A 147 23.20 9.47 22.63
C VAL A 147 23.94 10.81 22.77
N GLY A 148 25.20 10.77 23.22
CA GLY A 148 26.07 11.94 23.33
C GLY A 148 25.50 13.08 24.17
N GLU A 149 25.71 14.31 23.72
CA GLU A 149 25.31 15.54 24.42
C GLU A 149 23.80 15.62 24.67
N LYS A 150 22.98 15.06 23.75
CA LYS A 150 21.52 15.02 23.90
C LYS A 150 21.10 14.15 25.08
N LEU A 151 21.76 13.01 25.26
CA LEU A 151 21.52 12.14 26.41
C LEU A 151 22.01 12.80 27.71
N GLU A 152 23.17 13.46 27.68
CA GLU A 152 23.66 14.19 28.87
C GLU A 152 22.70 15.32 29.27
N SER A 153 22.22 16.10 28.31
CA SER A 153 21.22 17.15 28.52
C SER A 153 19.92 16.56 29.09
N PHE A 154 19.45 15.42 28.54
CA PHE A 154 18.28 14.73 29.08
C PHE A 154 18.51 14.21 30.51
N LEU A 155 19.67 13.64 30.83
CA LEU A 155 19.96 13.15 32.18
C LEU A 155 19.91 14.28 33.22
N ARG A 156 20.39 15.47 32.87
CA ARG A 156 20.31 16.65 33.75
C ARG A 156 18.85 17.05 34.00
N ALA A 157 18.07 17.21 32.94
CA ALA A 157 16.65 17.55 33.03
C ALA A 157 15.84 16.47 33.75
N TYR A 158 16.13 15.20 33.50
CA TYR A 158 15.49 14.04 34.13
C TYR A 158 15.72 14.00 35.65
N VAL A 159 16.95 14.28 36.07
CA VAL A 159 17.33 14.29 37.50
C VAL A 159 16.73 15.49 38.23
N GLU A 160 16.53 16.61 37.54
CA GLU A 160 15.78 17.76 38.04
C GLU A 160 14.27 17.43 38.15
N ALA A 161 13.66 16.88 37.10
CA ALA A 161 12.26 16.43 37.11
C ALA A 161 11.97 15.41 38.22
N LYS A 162 12.91 14.48 38.47
CA LYS A 162 12.82 13.50 39.56
C LYS A 162 12.85 14.14 40.95
N GLU A 163 13.66 15.20 41.12
CA GLU A 163 13.68 15.96 42.36
C GLU A 163 12.37 16.72 42.58
N PHE A 164 11.84 17.37 41.54
CA PHE A 164 10.54 18.03 41.62
C PHE A 164 9.42 17.04 41.96
N ALA A 165 9.37 15.88 41.29
CA ALA A 165 8.36 14.85 41.56
C ALA A 165 8.44 14.37 43.02
N GLY A 166 9.65 14.14 43.55
CA GLY A 166 9.83 13.75 44.94
C GLY A 166 9.38 14.81 45.94
N ARG A 167 9.62 16.10 45.66
CA ARG A 167 9.15 17.22 46.50
C ARG A 167 7.63 17.39 46.47
N THR A 168 7.02 17.24 45.30
CA THR A 168 5.56 17.25 45.15
C THR A 168 4.91 16.09 45.90
N LEU A 169 5.42 14.87 45.74
CA LEU A 169 4.88 13.69 46.42
C LEU A 169 5.13 13.71 47.93
N LEU A 170 6.22 14.32 48.40
CA LEU A 170 6.42 14.58 49.83
C LEU A 170 5.34 15.53 50.39
N ARG A 171 4.98 16.59 49.67
CA ARG A 171 3.88 17.48 50.07
C ARG A 171 2.54 16.76 50.08
N HIS A 172 2.23 15.98 49.04
CA HIS A 172 1.01 15.16 48.99
C HIS A 172 0.94 14.19 50.18
N ALA A 173 2.05 13.54 50.53
CA ALA A 173 2.13 12.67 51.72
C ALA A 173 1.92 13.42 53.05
N LYS A 174 2.22 14.72 53.08
CA LYS A 174 1.92 15.64 54.19
C LYS A 174 0.53 16.28 54.07
N ARG A 175 -0.33 15.78 53.18
CA ARG A 175 -1.70 16.23 52.89
C ARG A 175 -1.80 17.63 52.26
N ASP A 176 -0.71 18.12 51.70
CA ASP A 176 -0.69 19.36 50.92
C ASP A 176 -0.77 19.02 49.43
N TYR A 177 -1.94 19.26 48.83
CA TYR A 177 -2.24 19.05 47.41
C TYR A 177 -2.39 20.37 46.64
N THR A 178 -1.74 21.43 47.10
CA THR A 178 -1.71 22.71 46.39
C THR A 178 -1.17 22.54 44.97
N SER A 179 -1.74 23.30 44.03
CA SER A 179 -1.43 23.18 42.60
C SER A 179 0.01 23.58 42.28
N ASP A 180 0.74 22.70 41.61
CA ASP A 180 2.11 22.91 41.14
C ASP A 180 2.17 23.63 39.80
N LYS A 181 1.48 24.76 39.70
CA LYS A 181 1.39 25.54 38.46
C LYS A 181 2.77 25.97 37.97
N GLU A 182 3.63 26.47 38.86
CA GLU A 182 4.99 26.91 38.52
C GLU A 182 5.89 25.78 38.00
N ILE A 183 5.78 24.56 38.55
CA ILE A 183 6.55 23.40 38.11
C ILE A 183 5.99 22.87 36.78
N THR A 184 4.67 22.85 36.64
CA THR A 184 4.00 22.38 35.43
C THR A 184 4.28 23.32 34.24
N GLU A 185 4.34 24.64 34.47
CA GLU A 185 4.67 25.63 33.44
C GLU A 185 6.16 25.62 33.04
N ARG A 186 7.05 25.15 33.91
CA ARG A 186 8.49 24.96 33.59
C ARG A 186 8.74 23.85 32.56
N PHE A 187 7.85 22.88 32.48
CA PHE A 187 7.95 21.78 31.52
C PHE A 187 6.97 21.99 30.37
N PRO A 188 7.45 22.32 29.15
CA PRO A 188 6.57 22.44 28.01
C PRO A 188 5.95 21.08 27.66
N LYS A 189 4.81 21.09 26.97
CA LYS A 189 4.21 19.87 26.44
C LYS A 189 5.16 19.22 25.44
N PHE A 190 5.40 17.92 25.57
CA PHE A 190 6.28 17.20 24.66
C PHE A 190 5.63 17.02 23.29
N GLU A 191 6.32 17.51 22.26
CA GLU A 191 5.96 17.29 20.86
C GLU A 191 7.09 16.51 20.17
N PRO A 192 6.81 15.34 19.57
CA PRO A 192 7.85 14.53 18.93
C PRO A 192 8.48 15.27 17.74
N PRO A 193 9.77 15.07 17.46
CA PRO A 193 10.54 15.79 16.45
C PRO A 193 10.03 15.61 15.02
N ASN A 194 9.25 14.55 14.79
CA ASN A 194 8.51 14.37 13.55
C ASN A 194 7.11 13.87 13.91
N PRO A 195 6.03 14.62 13.60
CA PRO A 195 4.69 14.06 13.70
C PRO A 195 4.60 12.81 12.80
N PRO A 196 3.90 11.75 13.25
CA PRO A 196 3.85 10.48 12.54
C PRO A 196 3.39 10.72 11.10
N LYS A 197 4.11 10.13 10.14
CA LYS A 197 3.81 10.25 8.71
C LYS A 197 2.73 9.24 8.34
N LYS A 198 1.52 9.51 8.81
CA LYS A 198 0.34 8.64 8.69
C LYS A 198 0.04 8.30 7.23
N PHE A 199 -0.28 7.03 6.99
CA PHE A 199 -0.60 6.51 5.65
C PHE A 199 -1.73 7.30 4.99
N ASP A 200 -2.86 7.53 5.66
CA ASP A 200 -4.03 8.16 5.01
C ASP A 200 -3.73 9.58 4.52
N VAL A 201 -2.93 10.34 5.29
CA VAL A 201 -2.48 11.69 4.91
C VAL A 201 -1.58 11.62 3.68
N LEU A 202 -0.54 10.80 3.73
CA LEU A 202 0.39 10.64 2.60
C LEU A 202 -0.29 10.03 1.37
N TRP A 203 -1.28 9.17 1.57
CA TRP A 203 -2.03 8.53 0.51
C TRP A 203 -2.91 9.55 -0.22
N ALA A 204 -3.60 10.43 0.48
CA ALA A 204 -4.40 11.50 -0.12
C ALA A 204 -3.52 12.49 -0.93
N GLU A 205 -2.36 12.86 -0.39
CA GLU A 205 -1.38 13.68 -1.12
C GLU A 205 -0.81 12.95 -2.35
N PHE A 206 -0.46 11.67 -2.21
CA PHE A 206 0.04 10.85 -3.32
C PHE A 206 -0.97 10.70 -4.44
N ASP A 207 -2.22 10.44 -4.06
CA ASP A 207 -3.35 10.31 -4.97
C ASP A 207 -3.59 11.61 -5.76
N THR A 208 -3.54 12.75 -5.06
CA THR A 208 -3.66 14.08 -5.68
C THR A 208 -2.50 14.34 -6.64
N ALA A 209 -1.26 14.07 -6.22
CA ALA A 209 -0.07 14.31 -7.02
C ALA A 209 0.03 13.40 -8.26
N ARG A 210 -0.52 12.19 -8.21
CA ARG A 210 -0.49 11.22 -9.32
C ARG A 210 -1.78 11.16 -10.13
N ALA A 211 -2.85 11.81 -9.68
CA ALA A 211 -4.19 11.69 -10.23
C ALA A 211 -4.58 10.20 -10.48
N LEU A 212 -4.47 9.36 -9.43
CA LEU A 212 -4.67 7.92 -9.61
C LEU A 212 -6.09 7.60 -10.06
N SER A 213 -6.23 6.65 -10.98
CA SER A 213 -7.54 6.15 -11.38
C SER A 213 -8.22 5.38 -10.23
N ALA A 214 -9.56 5.42 -10.19
CA ALA A 214 -10.34 4.72 -9.15
C ALA A 214 -10.02 3.21 -9.06
N SER A 215 -9.71 2.57 -10.19
CA SER A 215 -9.30 1.16 -10.22
C SER A 215 -7.94 0.92 -9.58
N THR A 216 -7.00 1.86 -9.75
CA THR A 216 -5.68 1.81 -9.11
C THR A 216 -5.81 1.97 -7.61
N LYS A 217 -6.58 2.96 -7.14
CA LYS A 217 -6.83 3.16 -5.70
C LYS A 217 -7.41 1.91 -5.04
N LYS A 218 -8.47 1.34 -5.65
CA LYS A 218 -9.13 0.11 -5.20
C LYS A 218 -8.17 -1.09 -5.14
N LYS A 219 -7.18 -1.15 -6.03
CA LYS A 219 -6.19 -2.22 -6.08
C LYS A 219 -5.06 -2.02 -5.05
N TRP A 220 -4.54 -0.81 -4.92
CA TRP A 220 -3.35 -0.51 -4.14
C TRP A 220 -3.63 -0.32 -2.65
N GLN A 221 -4.77 0.27 -2.27
CA GLN A 221 -5.11 0.46 -0.85
C GLN A 221 -5.05 -0.85 -0.04
N PRO A 222 -5.63 -1.98 -0.50
CA PRO A 222 -5.48 -3.27 0.20
C PRO A 222 -4.03 -3.75 0.35
N TYR A 223 -3.14 -3.39 -0.57
CA TYR A 223 -1.71 -3.76 -0.48
C TYR A 223 -1.06 -3.04 0.69
N PHE A 224 -1.29 -1.74 0.83
CA PHE A 224 -0.79 -0.96 1.95
C PHE A 224 -1.45 -1.36 3.28
N MET A 225 -2.73 -1.74 3.29
CA MET A 225 -3.35 -2.27 4.51
C MET A 225 -2.67 -3.57 5.00
N GLN A 226 -2.26 -4.45 4.07
CA GLN A 226 -1.48 -5.64 4.43
C GLN A 226 -0.10 -5.28 4.99
N LEU A 227 0.57 -4.29 4.39
CA LEU A 227 1.86 -3.79 4.85
C LEU A 227 1.74 -3.17 6.26
N ILE A 228 0.78 -2.27 6.48
CA ILE A 228 0.52 -1.63 7.77
C ILE A 228 0.24 -2.66 8.86
N LYS A 229 -0.60 -3.66 8.56
CA LYS A 229 -0.88 -4.76 9.48
C LYS A 229 0.40 -5.52 9.87
N ARG A 230 1.32 -5.72 8.93
CA ARG A 230 2.60 -6.41 9.19
C ARG A 230 3.56 -5.56 10.03
N VAL A 231 3.67 -4.26 9.72
CA VAL A 231 4.54 -3.32 10.43
C VAL A 231 3.99 -3.01 11.83
N GLY A 232 2.68 -3.19 12.04
CA GLY A 232 2.01 -2.85 13.30
C GLY A 232 1.87 -1.34 13.52
N SER A 233 2.07 -0.54 12.47
CA SER A 233 1.99 0.92 12.53
C SER A 233 1.58 1.47 11.16
N ASP A 234 0.74 2.50 11.19
CA ASP A 234 0.31 3.30 10.04
C ASP A 234 1.23 4.48 9.76
N ASP A 235 2.31 4.65 10.54
CA ASP A 235 3.35 5.64 10.31
C ASP A 235 4.34 5.12 9.26
N MET A 236 4.28 5.69 8.06
CA MET A 236 5.10 5.28 6.93
C MET A 236 6.59 5.60 7.11
N SER A 237 6.96 6.46 8.07
CA SER A 237 8.37 6.69 8.41
C SER A 237 9.03 5.51 9.13
N ARG A 238 8.22 4.61 9.72
CA ARG A 238 8.68 3.39 10.41
C ARG A 238 8.85 2.20 9.48
N VAL A 239 8.45 2.32 8.22
CA VAL A 239 8.60 1.25 7.23
C VAL A 239 10.07 1.18 6.80
N THR A 240 10.70 0.04 7.04
CA THR A 240 12.09 -0.24 6.66
C THR A 240 12.14 -1.11 5.40
N GLU A 241 13.30 -1.22 4.79
CA GLU A 241 13.54 -2.17 3.70
C GLU A 241 13.26 -3.62 4.13
N GLN A 242 13.70 -4.00 5.34
CA GLN A 242 13.45 -5.33 5.88
C GLN A 242 11.94 -5.64 6.00
N HIS A 243 11.12 -4.68 6.43
CA HIS A 243 9.66 -4.87 6.47
C HIS A 243 9.08 -5.18 5.08
N LEU A 244 9.62 -4.57 4.02
CA LEU A 244 9.18 -4.80 2.64
C LEU A 244 9.70 -6.12 2.07
N LEU A 245 10.93 -6.53 2.40
CA LEU A 245 11.47 -7.85 2.05
C LEU A 245 10.65 -8.96 2.71
N ASP A 246 10.39 -8.82 4.01
CA ASP A 246 9.55 -9.75 4.77
C ASP A 246 8.13 -9.84 4.20
N TRP A 247 7.57 -8.70 3.79
CA TRP A 247 6.26 -8.63 3.14
C TRP A 247 6.28 -9.31 1.76
N ARG A 248 7.30 -9.05 0.95
CA ARG A 248 7.53 -9.70 -0.35
C ARG A 248 7.60 -11.21 -0.19
N ASP A 249 8.42 -11.71 0.73
CA ASP A 249 8.66 -13.14 0.91
C ASP A 249 7.40 -13.84 1.43
N ALA A 250 6.65 -13.19 2.32
CA ALA A 250 5.36 -13.70 2.74
C ALA A 250 4.34 -13.75 1.59
N LEU A 251 4.34 -12.78 0.68
CA LEU A 251 3.49 -12.82 -0.51
C LEU A 251 3.90 -13.96 -1.45
N LEU A 252 5.19 -14.17 -1.67
CA LEU A 252 5.72 -15.26 -2.49
C LEU A 252 5.48 -16.65 -1.88
N ALA A 253 5.36 -16.75 -0.55
CA ALA A 253 4.96 -17.97 0.14
C ALA A 253 3.47 -18.31 -0.01
N THR A 254 2.66 -17.40 -0.56
CA THR A 254 1.24 -17.67 -0.88
C THR A 254 1.06 -18.21 -2.31
N LYS A 255 -0.19 -18.40 -2.74
CA LYS A 255 -0.54 -18.79 -4.12
C LYS A 255 -0.48 -17.62 -5.12
N ILE A 256 0.01 -16.44 -4.74
CA ILE A 256 0.13 -15.27 -5.62
C ILE A 256 1.33 -15.47 -6.55
N SER A 257 1.15 -15.20 -7.85
CA SER A 257 2.26 -15.37 -8.81
C SER A 257 3.38 -14.35 -8.58
N PRO A 258 4.67 -14.72 -8.77
CA PRO A 258 5.80 -13.78 -8.66
C PRO A 258 5.64 -12.53 -9.53
N VAL A 259 5.08 -12.68 -10.73
CA VAL A 259 4.73 -11.58 -11.65
C VAL A 259 3.76 -10.60 -10.98
N THR A 260 2.74 -11.09 -10.27
CA THR A 260 1.76 -10.25 -9.55
C THR A 260 2.41 -9.55 -8.36
N VAL A 261 3.30 -10.23 -7.64
CA VAL A 261 4.05 -9.61 -6.54
C VAL A 261 4.93 -8.48 -7.08
N ARG A 262 5.71 -8.73 -8.14
CA ARG A 262 6.59 -7.76 -8.79
C ARG A 262 5.83 -6.54 -9.32
N TYR A 263 4.95 -6.75 -10.30
CA TYR A 263 4.29 -5.68 -11.05
C TYR A 263 3.04 -5.11 -10.35
N GLY A 264 2.60 -5.74 -9.26
CA GLY A 264 1.46 -5.28 -8.48
C GLY A 264 1.87 -4.67 -7.15
N TYR A 265 2.35 -5.51 -6.24
CA TYR A 265 2.59 -5.15 -4.85
C TYR A 265 3.85 -4.30 -4.68
N ILE A 266 4.99 -4.80 -5.19
CA ILE A 266 6.28 -4.11 -5.06
C ILE A 266 6.31 -2.85 -5.91
N ALA A 267 5.80 -2.90 -7.15
CA ALA A 267 5.65 -1.71 -7.98
C ALA A 267 4.81 -0.59 -7.30
N ALA A 268 3.74 -0.95 -6.58
CA ALA A 268 2.94 0.02 -5.81
C ALA A 268 3.75 0.66 -4.67
N ALA A 269 4.48 -0.15 -3.90
CA ALA A 269 5.35 0.33 -2.82
C ALA A 269 6.46 1.25 -3.36
N GLN A 270 7.15 0.84 -4.42
CA GLN A 270 8.19 1.64 -5.09
C GLN A 270 7.64 2.98 -5.61
N ALA A 271 6.45 2.98 -6.19
CA ALA A 271 5.81 4.20 -6.68
C ALA A 271 5.46 5.17 -5.54
N PHE A 272 4.89 4.66 -4.44
CA PHE A 272 4.49 5.45 -3.28
C PHE A 272 5.69 5.99 -2.51
N PHE A 273 6.60 5.13 -2.06
CA PHE A 273 7.77 5.55 -1.27
C PHE A 273 8.78 6.35 -2.11
N GLY A 274 8.90 6.04 -3.41
CA GLY A 274 9.69 6.84 -4.34
C GLY A 274 9.13 8.26 -4.50
N TRP A 275 7.80 8.41 -4.57
CA TRP A 275 7.17 9.73 -4.55
C TRP A 275 7.37 10.43 -3.20
N ALA A 276 7.15 9.74 -2.08
CA ALA A 276 7.26 10.33 -0.74
C ALA A 276 8.67 10.88 -0.47
N LYS A 277 9.72 10.18 -0.94
CA LYS A 277 11.10 10.69 -0.90
C LYS A 277 11.27 11.94 -1.77
N ARG A 278 10.86 11.90 -3.04
CA ARG A 278 10.99 13.05 -3.97
C ARG A 278 10.23 14.29 -3.50
N ALA A 279 9.05 14.09 -2.90
CA ALA A 279 8.24 15.14 -2.31
C ALA A 279 8.75 15.61 -0.94
N LYS A 280 9.90 15.11 -0.47
CA LYS A 280 10.50 15.41 0.84
C LYS A 280 9.58 15.11 2.04
N LYS A 281 8.62 14.19 1.87
CA LYS A 281 7.69 13.74 2.92
C LYS A 281 8.33 12.68 3.81
N LEU A 282 9.24 11.88 3.23
CA LEU A 282 10.07 10.91 3.93
C LEU A 282 11.56 11.17 3.61
N PRO A 283 12.47 10.95 4.59
CA PRO A 283 13.90 11.19 4.40
C PRO A 283 14.57 10.17 3.48
N TYR A 284 14.03 8.95 3.38
CA TYR A 284 14.55 7.88 2.51
C TYR A 284 13.42 7.06 1.89
N ASN A 285 13.76 6.26 0.87
CA ASN A 285 12.83 5.35 0.19
C ASN A 285 13.16 3.90 0.60
N PRO A 286 12.37 3.27 1.49
CA PRO A 286 12.62 1.88 1.91
C PRO A 286 12.40 0.85 0.79
N ALA A 287 11.70 1.21 -0.29
CA ALA A 287 11.36 0.28 -1.38
C ALA A 287 12.36 0.29 -2.54
N ALA A 288 13.41 1.12 -2.47
CA ALA A 288 14.33 1.35 -3.60
C ALA A 288 14.98 0.06 -4.10
N GLU A 289 15.50 -0.76 -3.18
CA GLU A 289 16.26 -1.98 -3.47
C GLU A 289 15.43 -3.28 -3.33
N VAL A 290 14.11 -3.16 -3.19
CA VAL A 290 13.22 -4.31 -3.03
C VAL A 290 12.79 -4.80 -4.40
N PHE A 291 13.34 -5.93 -4.82
CA PHE A 291 13.03 -6.57 -6.11
C PHE A 291 12.50 -7.99 -5.94
N VAL A 292 11.77 -8.44 -6.96
CA VAL A 292 11.32 -9.82 -7.12
C VAL A 292 11.93 -10.33 -8.41
N GLU A 293 12.79 -11.33 -8.29
CA GLU A 293 13.28 -12.06 -9.46
C GLU A 293 12.14 -12.91 -10.02
N VAL A 294 11.95 -12.81 -11.32
CA VAL A 294 10.97 -13.62 -12.04
C VAL A 294 11.76 -14.24 -13.18
N SER A 295 11.88 -15.56 -13.18
CA SER A 295 12.44 -16.26 -14.34
C SER A 295 11.54 -16.03 -15.55
N GLU A 296 12.16 -15.86 -16.72
CA GLU A 296 11.46 -15.86 -18.01
C GLU A 296 10.86 -17.25 -18.26
N LYS A 297 9.75 -17.58 -17.59
CA LYS A 297 8.90 -18.67 -18.05
C LYS A 297 8.02 -18.13 -19.15
N HIS A 298 7.95 -18.89 -20.25
CA HIS A 298 7.01 -18.71 -21.34
C HIS A 298 5.69 -18.24 -20.76
N GLU A 299 5.36 -16.96 -20.96
CA GLU A 299 3.97 -16.54 -20.83
C GLU A 299 3.20 -17.54 -21.68
N THR A 300 2.21 -18.24 -21.11
CA THR A 300 1.21 -18.87 -21.96
C THR A 300 0.60 -17.72 -22.74
N ASP A 301 1.11 -17.50 -23.95
CA ASP A 301 0.75 -16.39 -24.80
C ASP A 301 -0.75 -16.47 -24.98
N MET A 302 -1.44 -15.47 -24.42
CA MET A 302 -2.88 -15.40 -24.51
C MET A 302 -3.23 -15.29 -26.00
N ARG A 303 -3.93 -16.31 -26.51
CA ARG A 303 -4.22 -16.40 -27.93
C ARG A 303 -5.57 -15.78 -28.26
N GLY A 304 -5.73 -15.42 -29.53
CA GLY A 304 -7.02 -15.05 -30.08
C GLY A 304 -7.91 -16.28 -30.30
N PHE A 305 -9.20 -16.03 -30.51
CA PHE A 305 -10.11 -17.07 -30.97
C PHE A 305 -9.65 -17.61 -32.32
N ASP A 306 -9.63 -18.93 -32.45
CA ASP A 306 -9.46 -19.56 -33.76
C ASP A 306 -10.75 -19.44 -34.61
N ASP A 307 -10.71 -19.97 -35.82
CA ASP A 307 -11.83 -19.85 -36.77
C ASP A 307 -13.07 -20.62 -36.29
N ARG A 308 -12.90 -21.78 -35.64
CA ARG A 308 -14.01 -22.61 -35.13
C ARG A 308 -14.64 -21.97 -33.90
N GLU A 309 -13.83 -21.45 -32.98
CA GLU A 309 -14.28 -20.74 -31.78
C GLU A 309 -15.03 -19.46 -32.17
N ALA A 310 -14.47 -18.68 -33.10
CA ALA A 310 -15.13 -17.46 -33.60
C ALA A 310 -16.47 -17.79 -34.27
N ALA A 311 -16.50 -18.80 -35.15
CA ALA A 311 -17.74 -19.24 -35.78
C ALA A 311 -18.78 -19.73 -34.75
N THR A 312 -18.35 -20.47 -33.73
CA THR A 312 -19.23 -20.95 -32.65
C THR A 312 -19.87 -19.78 -31.89
N ILE A 313 -19.08 -18.78 -31.51
CA ILE A 313 -19.59 -17.61 -30.78
C ILE A 313 -20.54 -16.79 -31.64
N LEU A 314 -20.15 -16.50 -32.88
CA LEU A 314 -20.96 -15.65 -33.76
C LEU A 314 -22.24 -16.37 -34.24
N SER A 315 -22.20 -17.69 -34.44
CA SER A 315 -23.40 -18.50 -34.71
C SER A 315 -24.35 -18.48 -33.52
N ALA A 316 -23.83 -18.64 -32.31
CA ALA A 316 -24.63 -18.53 -31.08
C ALA A 316 -25.15 -17.11 -30.84
N ALA A 317 -24.45 -16.06 -31.30
CA ALA A 317 -24.94 -14.68 -31.29
C ALA A 317 -26.12 -14.47 -32.25
N LEU A 318 -26.18 -15.26 -33.34
CA LEU A 318 -27.28 -15.21 -34.30
C LEU A 318 -28.51 -16.03 -33.88
N ALA A 319 -28.33 -17.03 -33.02
CA ALA A 319 -29.39 -17.92 -32.55
C ALA A 319 -30.51 -17.19 -31.77
N PRO A 320 -31.74 -17.73 -31.76
CA PRO A 320 -32.80 -17.23 -30.91
C PRO A 320 -32.36 -17.17 -29.44
N MET A 321 -32.56 -16.02 -28.81
CA MET A 321 -32.19 -15.79 -27.42
C MET A 321 -33.32 -16.25 -26.49
N ASN A 322 -32.96 -16.70 -25.29
CA ASN A 322 -33.93 -17.13 -24.28
C ASN A 322 -34.84 -15.95 -23.87
N GLU A 323 -36.16 -16.15 -23.89
CA GLU A 323 -37.19 -15.17 -23.51
C GLU A 323 -37.04 -14.61 -22.09
N ALA A 324 -36.46 -15.39 -21.17
CA ALA A 324 -36.19 -14.95 -19.80
C ALA A 324 -35.02 -13.95 -19.71
N MET A 325 -34.31 -13.69 -20.80
CA MET A 325 -33.21 -12.72 -20.85
C MET A 325 -33.73 -11.31 -21.06
N THR A 326 -33.15 -10.34 -20.36
CA THR A 326 -33.48 -8.93 -20.65
C THR A 326 -33.04 -8.56 -22.07
N GLU A 327 -33.81 -7.70 -22.72
CA GLU A 327 -33.54 -7.20 -24.07
C GLU A 327 -32.10 -6.71 -24.23
N GLU A 328 -31.55 -6.01 -23.24
CA GLU A 328 -30.19 -5.46 -23.32
C GLU A 328 -29.10 -6.52 -23.22
N ASN A 329 -29.32 -7.59 -22.44
CA ASN A 329 -28.36 -8.71 -22.39
C ASN A 329 -28.45 -9.56 -23.67
N ALA A 330 -29.65 -9.71 -24.25
CA ALA A 330 -29.84 -10.38 -25.53
C ALA A 330 -29.14 -9.58 -26.65
N ALA A 331 -29.33 -8.26 -26.67
CA ALA A 331 -28.61 -7.35 -27.55
C ALA A 331 -27.09 -7.41 -27.35
N ALA A 332 -26.61 -7.47 -26.11
CA ALA A 332 -25.18 -7.60 -25.83
C ALA A 332 -24.61 -8.89 -26.44
N ARG A 333 -25.31 -10.02 -26.32
CA ARG A 333 -24.89 -11.30 -26.94
C ARG A 333 -24.95 -11.25 -28.46
N ARG A 334 -25.96 -10.58 -29.02
CA ARG A 334 -26.14 -10.43 -30.46
C ARG A 334 -25.04 -9.59 -31.10
N TRP A 335 -24.75 -8.41 -30.55
CA TRP A 335 -23.96 -7.39 -31.25
C TRP A 335 -22.51 -7.29 -30.80
N VAL A 336 -22.24 -7.40 -29.49
CA VAL A 336 -20.88 -7.16 -28.96
C VAL A 336 -19.84 -8.11 -29.57
N PRO A 337 -20.09 -9.42 -29.75
CA PRO A 337 -19.14 -10.30 -30.41
C PRO A 337 -18.79 -9.86 -31.84
N PHE A 338 -19.78 -9.49 -32.65
CA PHE A 338 -19.56 -9.01 -34.03
C PHE A 338 -18.79 -7.69 -34.05
N LEU A 339 -19.17 -6.73 -33.18
CA LEU A 339 -18.44 -5.47 -33.05
C LEU A 339 -16.97 -5.71 -32.64
N CYS A 340 -16.71 -6.60 -31.67
CA CYS A 340 -15.35 -6.96 -31.28
C CYS A 340 -14.57 -7.59 -32.43
N ALA A 341 -15.23 -8.46 -33.21
CA ALA A 341 -14.62 -9.20 -34.29
C ALA A 341 -14.17 -8.31 -35.46
N TYR A 342 -14.89 -7.23 -35.74
CA TYR A 342 -14.58 -6.29 -36.84
C TYR A 342 -13.76 -5.06 -36.43
N THR A 343 -13.68 -4.73 -35.15
CA THR A 343 -12.98 -3.52 -34.68
C THR A 343 -11.77 -3.81 -33.80
N GLY A 344 -11.67 -5.03 -33.24
CA GLY A 344 -10.66 -5.35 -32.23
C GLY A 344 -10.76 -4.49 -30.95
N ALA A 345 -11.84 -3.72 -30.76
CA ALA A 345 -12.06 -2.93 -29.56
C ALA A 345 -12.15 -3.82 -28.31
N ARG A 346 -11.83 -3.26 -27.14
CA ARG A 346 -11.98 -4.02 -25.89
C ARG A 346 -13.47 -4.26 -25.64
N VAL A 347 -13.85 -5.45 -25.16
CA VAL A 347 -15.27 -5.76 -24.88
C VAL A 347 -15.93 -4.66 -24.03
N ASN A 348 -15.23 -4.17 -23.00
CA ASN A 348 -15.80 -3.14 -22.13
C ASN A 348 -15.99 -1.78 -22.82
N GLU A 349 -15.15 -1.44 -23.81
CA GLU A 349 -15.32 -0.23 -24.64
C GLU A 349 -16.59 -0.32 -25.51
N LEU A 350 -16.96 -1.53 -25.95
CA LEU A 350 -18.17 -1.75 -26.73
C LEU A 350 -19.41 -1.87 -25.85
N THR A 351 -19.32 -2.53 -24.70
CA THR A 351 -20.48 -2.67 -23.79
C THR A 351 -20.93 -1.35 -23.16
N GLN A 352 -20.11 -0.29 -23.23
CA GLN A 352 -20.46 1.05 -22.77
C GLN A 352 -21.06 1.94 -23.86
N LEU A 353 -21.11 1.50 -25.12
CA LEU A 353 -21.65 2.31 -26.23
C LEU A 353 -23.07 2.80 -25.94
N ARG A 354 -23.30 4.07 -26.26
CA ARG A 354 -24.59 4.75 -26.21
C ARG A 354 -25.15 4.91 -27.62
N ALA A 355 -26.43 5.25 -27.73
CA ALA A 355 -27.03 5.51 -29.02
C ALA A 355 -26.33 6.67 -29.78
N CYS A 356 -25.97 7.74 -29.07
CA CYS A 356 -25.22 8.88 -29.63
C CYS A 356 -23.75 8.57 -30.01
N ASP A 357 -23.26 7.38 -29.68
CA ASP A 357 -21.93 6.92 -30.09
C ASP A 357 -21.98 6.18 -31.43
N VAL A 358 -23.16 5.91 -31.99
CA VAL A 358 -23.34 5.43 -33.37
C VAL A 358 -23.68 6.64 -34.24
N LEU A 359 -22.83 6.96 -35.20
CA LEU A 359 -22.92 8.21 -35.95
C LEU A 359 -22.48 8.03 -37.40
N ASP A 360 -22.91 8.98 -38.24
CA ASP A 360 -22.47 9.12 -39.62
C ASP A 360 -21.37 10.19 -39.68
N VAL A 361 -20.21 9.83 -40.21
CA VAL A 361 -19.13 10.78 -40.52
C VAL A 361 -18.98 10.85 -42.02
N GLN A 362 -19.47 11.92 -42.63
CA GLN A 362 -19.34 12.16 -44.08
C GLN A 362 -19.85 10.98 -44.93
N GLY A 363 -20.99 10.38 -44.55
CA GLY A 363 -21.58 9.22 -45.22
C GLY A 363 -21.03 7.86 -44.76
N ILE A 364 -20.09 7.84 -43.80
CA ILE A 364 -19.49 6.62 -43.26
C ILE A 364 -20.10 6.33 -41.89
N ALA A 365 -20.83 5.22 -41.80
CA ALA A 365 -21.35 4.73 -40.53
C ALA A 365 -20.22 4.29 -39.59
N CYS A 366 -20.15 4.90 -38.41
CA CYS A 366 -19.08 4.72 -37.44
C CYS A 366 -19.60 4.44 -36.03
N ILE A 367 -18.72 3.90 -35.18
CA ILE A 367 -18.86 3.95 -33.72
C ILE A 367 -17.77 4.82 -33.11
N ARG A 368 -18.15 5.69 -32.17
CA ARG A 368 -17.22 6.46 -31.36
C ARG A 368 -16.97 5.77 -30.02
N ILE A 369 -15.71 5.47 -29.76
CA ILE A 369 -15.24 4.93 -28.49
C ILE A 369 -14.62 6.09 -27.72
N THR A 370 -15.36 6.59 -26.72
CA THR A 370 -15.02 7.81 -25.97
C THR A 370 -14.96 7.54 -24.45
N PRO A 371 -14.08 8.22 -23.70
CA PRO A 371 -14.06 8.17 -22.24
C PRO A 371 -15.35 8.69 -21.58
N GLU A 372 -16.18 9.47 -22.28
CA GLU A 372 -17.47 9.95 -21.77
C GLU A 372 -18.48 8.82 -21.52
N ALA A 373 -18.41 7.74 -22.30
CA ALA A 373 -19.27 6.57 -22.12
C ALA A 373 -18.82 5.69 -20.94
N GLY A 374 -17.57 5.81 -20.53
CA GLY A 374 -16.94 5.06 -19.44
C GLY A 374 -15.43 4.92 -19.64
N THR A 375 -14.72 4.44 -18.61
CA THR A 375 -13.26 4.44 -18.56
C THR A 375 -12.61 3.71 -19.75
N VAL A 376 -11.97 4.47 -20.63
CA VAL A 376 -11.09 3.96 -21.70
C VAL A 376 -9.65 3.95 -21.17
N LYS A 377 -8.95 2.81 -21.25
CA LYS A 377 -7.61 2.64 -20.64
C LYS A 377 -6.54 3.60 -21.17
N THR A 378 -6.71 4.09 -22.40
CA THR A 378 -5.77 5.03 -23.05
C THR A 378 -6.28 6.48 -23.01
N SER A 379 -7.49 6.72 -22.49
CA SER A 379 -8.17 8.04 -22.47
C SER A 379 -8.26 8.77 -23.82
N ARG A 380 -7.92 8.12 -24.95
CA ARG A 380 -8.05 8.71 -26.30
C ARG A 380 -9.37 8.28 -26.93
N GLU A 381 -10.14 9.28 -27.33
CA GLU A 381 -11.33 9.09 -28.17
C GLU A 381 -10.92 8.59 -29.55
N ARG A 382 -11.71 7.69 -30.15
CA ARG A 382 -11.54 7.30 -31.55
C ARG A 382 -12.88 6.99 -32.20
N THR A 383 -12.97 7.30 -33.49
CA THR A 383 -14.11 6.98 -34.34
C THR A 383 -13.72 5.87 -35.30
N VAL A 384 -14.41 4.74 -35.23
CA VAL A 384 -14.09 3.52 -35.98
C VAL A 384 -15.22 3.25 -36.97
N PRO A 385 -14.96 3.17 -38.29
CA PRO A 385 -15.96 2.79 -39.27
C PRO A 385 -16.51 1.39 -39.02
N LEU A 386 -17.75 1.17 -39.43
CA LEU A 386 -18.41 -0.13 -39.35
C LEU A 386 -18.21 -0.91 -40.64
N HIS A 387 -17.85 -2.18 -40.52
CA HIS A 387 -17.79 -3.10 -41.65
C HIS A 387 -19.18 -3.27 -42.28
N SER A 388 -19.25 -3.40 -43.61
CA SER A 388 -20.48 -3.63 -44.39
C SER A 388 -21.41 -4.72 -43.83
N HIS A 389 -20.88 -5.86 -43.38
CA HIS A 389 -21.67 -6.92 -42.74
C HIS A 389 -22.49 -6.42 -41.53
N LEU A 390 -21.97 -5.49 -40.72
CA LEU A 390 -22.75 -4.91 -39.60
C LEU A 390 -23.93 -4.05 -40.10
N LEU A 391 -23.76 -3.37 -41.23
CA LEU A 391 -24.81 -2.59 -41.89
C LEU A 391 -25.88 -3.51 -42.49
N GLU A 392 -25.47 -4.59 -43.16
CA GLU A 392 -26.38 -5.63 -43.67
C GLU A 392 -27.19 -6.28 -42.55
N MET A 393 -26.55 -6.52 -41.39
CA MET A 393 -27.22 -7.05 -40.20
C MET A 393 -28.20 -6.07 -39.55
N LYS A 394 -28.24 -4.81 -39.99
CA LYS A 394 -29.08 -3.74 -39.43
C LYS A 394 -28.68 -3.26 -38.03
N PHE A 395 -27.37 -3.27 -37.75
CA PHE A 395 -26.85 -2.79 -36.45
C PHE A 395 -27.16 -1.31 -36.21
N VAL A 396 -26.93 -0.46 -37.22
CA VAL A 396 -27.10 1.00 -37.10
C VAL A 396 -28.57 1.34 -36.84
N GLU A 397 -29.48 0.77 -37.63
CA GLU A 397 -30.92 0.97 -37.47
C GLU A 397 -31.40 0.45 -36.10
N TRP A 398 -30.86 -0.68 -35.63
CA TRP A 398 -31.17 -1.20 -34.30
C TRP A 398 -30.68 -0.25 -33.18
N ALA A 399 -29.44 0.24 -33.28
CA ALA A 399 -28.84 1.08 -32.25
C ALA A 399 -29.53 2.45 -32.12
N LEU A 400 -29.93 3.03 -33.27
CA LEU A 400 -30.59 4.34 -33.34
C LEU A 400 -32.09 4.31 -32.98
N ARG A 401 -32.67 3.14 -32.67
CA ARG A 401 -34.00 3.07 -32.02
C ARG A 401 -33.98 3.72 -30.64
N LYS A 402 -32.83 3.70 -29.97
CA LYS A 402 -32.58 4.43 -28.73
C LYS A 402 -32.06 5.84 -29.06
N LYS A 403 -32.19 6.79 -28.13
CA LYS A 403 -31.78 8.19 -28.36
C LYS A 403 -30.74 8.67 -27.35
N GLY A 404 -29.92 9.61 -27.78
CA GLY A 404 -28.98 10.37 -26.94
C GLY A 404 -28.04 9.46 -26.13
N PRO A 405 -27.81 9.76 -24.83
CA PRO A 405 -26.83 9.06 -24.00
C PRO A 405 -27.28 7.68 -23.52
N THR A 406 -28.38 7.14 -24.05
CA THR A 406 -28.94 5.86 -23.60
C THR A 406 -27.99 4.70 -23.94
N PRO A 407 -27.57 3.88 -22.96
CA PRO A 407 -26.70 2.74 -23.23
C PRO A 407 -27.38 1.67 -24.10
N LEU A 408 -26.62 1.08 -25.01
CA LEU A 408 -27.12 0.04 -25.92
C LEU A 408 -27.31 -1.30 -25.20
N PHE A 409 -26.41 -1.66 -24.30
CA PHE A 409 -26.25 -3.03 -23.78
C PHE A 409 -26.58 -3.22 -22.29
N TYR A 410 -27.04 -2.17 -21.61
CA TYR A 410 -27.57 -2.27 -20.26
C TYR A 410 -28.61 -1.18 -20.01
N SER A 411 -29.33 -1.30 -18.89
CA SER A 411 -30.30 -0.30 -18.45
C SER A 411 -29.81 0.36 -17.16
N GLU A 412 -29.76 1.69 -17.18
CA GLU A 412 -29.50 2.54 -16.02
C GLU A 412 -30.64 2.46 -14.99
N ALA A 413 -31.90 2.40 -15.45
CA ALA A 413 -33.09 2.30 -14.60
C ALA A 413 -33.14 1.00 -13.78
N ARG A 414 -32.53 -0.10 -14.25
CA ARG A 414 -32.47 -1.39 -13.54
C ARG A 414 -31.32 -1.47 -12.52
N LYS A 415 -30.71 -0.35 -12.12
CA LYS A 415 -29.68 -0.29 -11.08
C LYS A 415 -30.29 -0.61 -9.70
N ARG A 416 -30.32 -1.91 -9.34
CA ARG A 416 -30.82 -2.41 -8.04
C ARG A 416 -30.04 -1.96 -6.80
N LYS A 417 -28.84 -1.40 -6.94
CA LYS A 417 -28.01 -0.93 -5.83
C LYS A 417 -27.34 0.39 -6.21
N PRO A 418 -27.55 1.49 -5.46
CA PRO A 418 -26.86 2.76 -5.70
C PRO A 418 -25.34 2.62 -5.49
N ALA A 419 -24.90 1.75 -4.57
CA ALA A 419 -23.49 1.48 -4.27
C ALA A 419 -22.93 0.23 -4.99
N ARG A 420 -23.01 0.18 -6.33
CA ARG A 420 -22.45 -0.96 -7.08
C ARG A 420 -20.92 -0.84 -7.19
N LYS A 421 -20.17 -1.83 -6.68
CA LYS A 421 -18.68 -1.84 -6.68
C LYS A 421 -18.03 -1.78 -8.07
N ASN A 422 -18.74 -2.18 -9.13
CA ASN A 422 -18.27 -2.19 -10.52
C ASN A 422 -19.31 -1.53 -11.45
N PRO A 423 -18.89 -0.78 -12.48
CA PRO A 423 -19.79 -0.18 -13.46
C PRO A 423 -20.64 -1.23 -14.22
N PRO A 424 -21.87 -0.88 -14.66
CA PRO A 424 -22.76 -1.80 -15.36
C PRO A 424 -22.14 -2.46 -16.61
N TYR A 425 -21.43 -1.69 -17.44
CA TYR A 425 -20.77 -2.19 -18.65
C TYR A 425 -19.76 -3.33 -18.35
N THR A 426 -19.03 -3.24 -17.24
CA THR A 426 -18.09 -4.30 -16.82
C THR A 426 -18.85 -5.58 -16.47
N SER A 427 -20.03 -5.46 -15.87
CA SER A 427 -20.87 -6.63 -15.59
C SER A 427 -21.39 -7.26 -16.89
N VAL A 428 -21.69 -6.48 -17.92
CA VAL A 428 -22.09 -7.00 -19.24
C VAL A 428 -20.94 -7.78 -19.87
N GLY A 429 -19.73 -7.21 -19.90
CA GLY A 429 -18.53 -7.90 -20.39
C GLY A 429 -18.24 -9.21 -19.65
N ASN A 430 -18.40 -9.25 -18.32
CA ASN A 430 -18.23 -10.49 -17.55
C ASN A 430 -19.28 -11.56 -17.93
N LYS A 431 -20.55 -11.16 -18.09
CA LYS A 431 -21.61 -12.09 -18.51
C LYS A 431 -21.37 -12.63 -19.93
N LEU A 432 -20.80 -11.81 -20.83
CA LEU A 432 -20.40 -12.25 -22.16
C LEU A 432 -19.28 -13.28 -22.08
N ALA A 433 -18.25 -13.04 -21.25
CA ALA A 433 -17.19 -14.02 -21.03
C ALA A 433 -17.72 -15.35 -20.46
N GLU A 434 -18.60 -15.30 -19.47
CA GLU A 434 -19.27 -16.49 -18.92
C GLU A 434 -20.09 -17.22 -19.97
N TRP A 435 -20.81 -16.49 -20.83
CA TRP A 435 -21.57 -17.07 -21.92
C TRP A 435 -20.67 -17.77 -22.94
N VAL A 436 -19.56 -17.14 -23.35
CA VAL A 436 -18.56 -17.77 -24.23
C VAL A 436 -18.00 -19.05 -23.63
N ARG A 437 -17.71 -19.08 -22.31
CA ARG A 437 -17.29 -20.32 -21.62
C ARG A 437 -18.38 -21.41 -21.67
N LYS A 438 -19.66 -21.03 -21.55
CA LYS A 438 -20.80 -21.95 -21.65
C LYS A 438 -21.00 -22.52 -23.06
N LEU A 439 -20.47 -21.88 -24.10
CA LEU A 439 -20.46 -22.42 -25.47
C LEU A 439 -19.41 -23.52 -25.69
N GLY A 440 -18.60 -23.84 -24.67
CA GLY A 440 -17.59 -24.91 -24.74
C GLY A 440 -16.15 -24.43 -24.90
N ILE A 441 -15.92 -23.13 -25.01
CA ILE A 441 -14.57 -22.54 -25.15
C ILE A 441 -13.93 -22.46 -23.77
N LYS A 442 -13.29 -23.55 -23.32
CA LYS A 442 -12.75 -23.71 -21.97
C LYS A 442 -11.23 -23.57 -21.88
N ASP A 443 -10.55 -23.39 -23.01
CA ASP A 443 -9.11 -23.20 -23.08
C ASP A 443 -8.68 -22.01 -22.18
N PRO A 444 -7.80 -22.22 -21.18
CA PRO A 444 -7.35 -21.18 -20.28
C PRO A 444 -6.49 -20.10 -20.99
N THR A 445 -5.87 -20.42 -22.12
CA THR A 445 -5.06 -19.48 -22.93
C THR A 445 -5.91 -18.50 -23.73
N VAL A 446 -7.22 -18.73 -23.80
CA VAL A 446 -8.20 -17.87 -24.46
C VAL A 446 -8.94 -17.07 -23.40
N ALA A 447 -8.66 -15.76 -23.27
CA ALA A 447 -9.46 -14.88 -22.42
C ALA A 447 -10.63 -14.32 -23.23
N PRO A 448 -11.90 -14.68 -22.96
CA PRO A 448 -13.02 -14.30 -23.83
C PRO A 448 -13.15 -12.79 -24.09
N ASN A 449 -12.83 -11.96 -23.10
CA ASN A 449 -12.91 -10.50 -23.21
C ASN A 449 -11.75 -9.85 -23.97
N HIS A 450 -10.69 -10.61 -24.28
CA HIS A 450 -9.50 -10.13 -25.00
C HIS A 450 -9.20 -10.93 -26.27
N ALA A 451 -9.71 -12.15 -26.40
CA ALA A 451 -9.42 -13.05 -27.51
C ALA A 451 -9.91 -12.53 -28.86
N TRP A 452 -11.03 -11.80 -28.91
CA TRP A 452 -11.46 -11.09 -30.13
C TRP A 452 -10.43 -10.08 -30.62
N ARG A 453 -9.81 -9.34 -29.69
CA ARG A 453 -8.79 -8.34 -30.02
C ARG A 453 -7.53 -8.98 -30.60
N HIS A 454 -7.10 -10.12 -30.06
CA HIS A 454 -5.99 -10.90 -30.62
C HIS A 454 -6.35 -11.47 -31.99
N ARG A 455 -7.58 -11.98 -32.15
CA ARG A 455 -8.08 -12.48 -33.43
C ARG A 455 -8.10 -11.38 -34.49
N PHE A 456 -8.69 -10.23 -34.19
CA PHE A 456 -8.71 -9.07 -35.10
C PHE A 456 -7.31 -8.74 -35.59
N LYS A 457 -6.33 -8.60 -34.68
CA LYS A 457 -4.94 -8.31 -35.06
C LYS A 457 -4.32 -9.40 -35.93
N THR A 458 -4.66 -10.66 -35.68
CA THR A 458 -4.18 -11.81 -36.46
C THR A 458 -4.77 -11.81 -37.87
N VAL A 459 -6.08 -11.61 -38.02
CA VAL A 459 -6.75 -11.57 -39.33
C VAL A 459 -6.37 -10.32 -40.11
N ALA A 460 -6.30 -9.15 -39.45
CA ALA A 460 -5.82 -7.90 -40.05
C ALA A 460 -4.42 -8.06 -40.67
N ARG A 461 -3.51 -8.79 -40.00
CA ARG A 461 -2.20 -9.14 -40.56
C ARG A 461 -2.30 -10.05 -41.78
N LYS A 462 -3.17 -11.06 -41.75
CA LYS A 462 -3.38 -11.98 -42.89
C LYS A 462 -3.86 -11.24 -44.14
N VAL A 463 -4.74 -10.24 -43.99
CA VAL A 463 -5.26 -9.43 -45.11
C VAL A 463 -4.40 -8.21 -45.44
N LYS A 464 -3.20 -8.11 -44.86
CA LYS A 464 -2.26 -7.01 -45.07
C LYS A 464 -2.89 -5.63 -44.83
N MET A 465 -3.70 -5.54 -43.77
CA MET A 465 -4.19 -4.26 -43.28
C MET A 465 -3.01 -3.38 -42.89
N ASP A 466 -3.05 -2.11 -43.27
CA ASP A 466 -1.98 -1.17 -42.92
C ASP A 466 -1.73 -1.17 -41.40
N ARG A 467 -0.46 -1.13 -41.00
CA ARG A 467 -0.07 -1.28 -39.60
C ARG A 467 -0.59 -0.13 -38.73
N GLU A 468 -0.45 1.09 -39.21
CA GLU A 468 -0.82 2.32 -38.51
C GLU A 468 -2.34 2.42 -38.42
N VAL A 469 -3.03 2.20 -39.54
CA VAL A 469 -4.50 2.19 -39.58
C VAL A 469 -5.08 1.11 -38.68
N ARG A 470 -4.52 -0.11 -38.69
CA ARG A 470 -4.94 -1.21 -37.80
C ARG A 470 -4.78 -0.82 -36.32
N ASP A 471 -3.64 -0.21 -35.97
CA ASP A 471 -3.35 0.15 -34.58
C ASP A 471 -4.22 1.34 -34.13
N ALA A 472 -4.58 2.27 -35.04
CA ALA A 472 -5.58 3.32 -34.84
C ALA A 472 -7.00 2.77 -34.60
N ILE A 473 -7.48 1.85 -35.46
CA ILE A 473 -8.77 1.14 -35.28
C ILE A 473 -8.85 0.47 -33.90
N GLN A 474 -7.78 -0.24 -33.52
CA GLN A 474 -7.71 -0.92 -32.22
C GLN A 474 -7.56 0.05 -31.03
N GLY A 475 -7.11 1.28 -31.25
CA GLY A 475 -6.74 2.24 -30.20
C GLY A 475 -5.50 1.79 -29.41
N HIS A 476 -4.44 1.37 -30.11
CA HIS A 476 -3.11 1.19 -29.51
C HIS A 476 -2.41 2.53 -29.37
N ALA A 477 -1.64 2.70 -28.27
CA ALA A 477 -0.84 3.90 -28.09
C ALA A 477 0.34 3.87 -29.08
N PRO A 478 0.69 5.00 -29.71
CA PRO A 478 1.88 5.13 -30.55
C PRO A 478 3.14 4.73 -29.78
N ARG A 479 4.09 4.13 -30.48
CA ARG A 479 5.37 3.70 -29.89
C ARG A 479 6.44 4.77 -30.01
N THR A 480 6.25 5.74 -30.89
CA THR A 480 7.18 6.84 -31.17
C THR A 480 6.40 8.15 -31.31
N GLU A 481 7.08 9.29 -31.13
CA GLU A 481 6.48 10.62 -31.35
C GLU A 481 6.03 10.82 -32.80
N GLY A 482 6.75 10.23 -33.78
CA GLY A 482 6.38 10.30 -35.19
C GLY A 482 5.07 9.56 -35.51
N GLU A 483 4.81 8.41 -34.88
CA GLU A 483 3.53 7.69 -34.96
C GLU A 483 2.38 8.44 -34.24
N ASP A 484 2.66 9.51 -33.48
CA ASP A 484 1.65 10.36 -32.82
C ASP A 484 1.27 11.58 -33.69
N TYR A 485 1.97 11.82 -34.81
CA TYR A 485 1.73 12.96 -35.68
C TYR A 485 0.73 12.63 -36.80
N GLY A 486 -0.41 13.31 -36.81
CA GLY A 486 -1.49 13.12 -37.78
C GLY A 486 -2.67 12.35 -37.22
N GLU A 487 -3.78 12.37 -37.96
CA GLU A 487 -4.98 11.61 -37.63
C GLU A 487 -5.23 10.56 -38.71
N VAL A 488 -5.82 9.44 -38.33
CA VAL A 488 -6.30 8.42 -39.27
C VAL A 488 -7.82 8.55 -39.34
N PRO A 489 -8.38 9.36 -40.25
CA PRO A 489 -9.81 9.61 -40.29
C PRO A 489 -10.62 8.39 -40.80
N PRO A 490 -11.95 8.36 -40.57
CA PRO A 490 -12.81 7.24 -40.96
C PRO A 490 -12.74 6.79 -42.42
N ASP A 491 -12.54 7.72 -43.35
CA ASP A 491 -12.38 7.46 -44.79
C ASP A 491 -11.07 6.74 -45.13
N VAL A 492 -10.01 6.93 -44.33
CA VAL A 492 -8.76 6.13 -44.42
C VAL A 492 -8.93 4.77 -43.76
N MET A 493 -9.66 4.70 -42.64
CA MET A 493 -9.90 3.44 -41.92
C MET A 493 -10.84 2.48 -42.67
N LEU A 494 -11.85 2.99 -43.39
CA LEU A 494 -12.91 2.17 -43.97
C LEU A 494 -12.39 1.17 -45.03
N PRO A 495 -11.57 1.57 -46.03
CA PRO A 495 -11.00 0.63 -46.99
C PRO A 495 -10.23 -0.51 -46.33
N GLU A 496 -9.47 -0.19 -45.26
CA GLU A 496 -8.73 -1.16 -44.48
C GLU A 496 -9.65 -2.12 -43.71
N ILE A 497 -10.73 -1.62 -43.09
CA ILE A 497 -11.75 -2.45 -42.43
C ILE A 497 -12.44 -3.39 -43.43
N LEU A 498 -12.71 -2.93 -44.66
CA LEU A 498 -13.35 -3.73 -45.70
C LEU A 498 -12.45 -4.83 -46.27
N LYS A 499 -11.12 -4.78 -46.05
CA LYS A 499 -10.23 -5.93 -46.33
C LYS A 499 -10.49 -7.10 -45.38
N TYR A 500 -11.06 -6.84 -44.20
CA TYR A 500 -11.36 -7.88 -43.23
C TYR A 500 -12.44 -8.81 -43.82
N PRO A 501 -12.28 -10.15 -43.78
CA PRO A 501 -13.24 -11.03 -44.41
C PRO A 501 -14.57 -11.01 -43.67
N LYS A 502 -15.66 -11.01 -44.43
CA LYS A 502 -17.01 -11.22 -43.90
C LYS A 502 -17.08 -12.59 -43.21
N TYR A 503 -17.65 -12.63 -42.00
CA TYR A 503 -17.96 -13.91 -41.36
C TYR A 503 -19.16 -14.58 -42.01
N GLU A 504 -18.94 -15.65 -42.76
CA GLU A 504 -20.00 -16.51 -43.28
C GLU A 504 -20.43 -17.52 -42.22
N ILE A 505 -21.58 -17.27 -41.58
CA ILE A 505 -22.05 -18.07 -40.44
C ILE A 505 -23.46 -18.57 -40.72
N ALA A 506 -23.64 -19.88 -40.66
CA ALA A 506 -24.97 -20.48 -40.72
C ALA A 506 -25.76 -20.14 -39.44
N THR A 507 -26.99 -19.66 -39.60
CA THR A 507 -27.95 -19.54 -38.51
C THR A 507 -28.25 -20.95 -37.98
N PRO A 508 -27.97 -21.27 -36.71
CA PRO A 508 -28.21 -22.62 -36.21
C PRO A 508 -29.72 -22.87 -36.17
N ALA A 509 -30.17 -24.03 -36.69
CA ALA A 509 -31.55 -24.48 -36.60
C ALA A 509 -32.03 -24.45 -35.14
N GLU A 510 -33.29 -24.06 -34.93
CA GLU A 510 -33.90 -23.90 -33.61
C GLU A 510 -33.57 -25.09 -32.68
N ARG A 511 -32.71 -24.87 -31.68
CA ARG A 511 -32.59 -25.81 -30.58
C ARG A 511 -33.87 -25.72 -29.76
N ARG A 512 -34.84 -26.60 -30.04
CA ARG A 512 -35.98 -26.88 -29.15
C ARG A 512 -35.44 -27.18 -27.76
N ASP A 513 -35.66 -26.27 -26.83
CA ASP A 513 -35.23 -26.40 -25.44
C ASP A 513 -35.92 -27.63 -24.83
N ARG A 514 -35.14 -28.68 -24.55
CA ARG A 514 -35.62 -29.97 -24.00
C ARG A 514 -36.06 -29.87 -22.53
N ARG A 515 -36.21 -28.67 -21.96
CA ARG A 515 -36.63 -28.46 -20.56
C ARG A 515 -38.14 -28.44 -20.33
N ARG A 516 -38.98 -28.63 -21.36
CA ARG A 516 -40.43 -28.88 -21.20
C ARG A 516 -40.77 -30.38 -21.19
N ARG A 517 -40.39 -31.08 -20.13
CA ARG A 517 -41.07 -32.32 -19.67
C ARG A 517 -41.12 -32.28 -18.16
N GLY A 518 -42.08 -31.53 -17.64
CA GLY A 518 -42.23 -31.30 -16.20
C GLY A 518 -43.44 -30.45 -15.87
N GLN A 519 -44.54 -30.58 -16.61
CA GLN A 519 -45.84 -30.11 -16.17
C GLN A 519 -46.76 -31.32 -16.14
N ARG A 520 -46.98 -31.82 -14.91
CA ARG A 520 -48.04 -32.78 -14.59
C ARG A 520 -49.35 -32.22 -15.15
N ARG A 521 -50.02 -33.01 -15.99
CA ARG A 521 -51.46 -32.87 -16.22
C ARG A 521 -52.14 -33.01 -14.86
N ILE A 522 -52.86 -31.98 -14.45
CA ILE A 522 -53.89 -32.09 -13.42
C ILE A 522 -55.19 -32.24 -14.22
N ASP A 523 -55.79 -33.43 -14.19
CA ASP A 523 -57.12 -33.66 -14.74
C ASP A 523 -58.16 -32.95 -13.86
N PRO A 524 -59.13 -32.23 -14.45
CA PRO A 524 -60.24 -31.68 -13.71
C PRO A 524 -61.35 -32.74 -13.57
N GLY A 525 -61.60 -33.14 -12.33
CA GLY A 525 -62.90 -33.48 -11.74
C GLY A 525 -63.90 -34.34 -12.52
N VAL A 526 -64.19 -35.52 -11.97
CA VAL A 526 -65.51 -36.19 -12.07
C VAL A 526 -66.23 -35.98 -10.74
N PRO A 527 -67.42 -35.38 -10.70
CA PRO A 527 -68.42 -35.65 -9.69
C PRO A 527 -69.50 -36.62 -10.24
N ALA A 528 -70.19 -37.28 -9.31
CA ALA A 528 -71.17 -38.35 -9.52
C ALA A 528 -72.26 -38.08 -10.56
#